data_AF-B7JW82-F1
#
_entry.id   AF-B7JW82-F1
#
_cell.length_a   1.000
_cell.length_b   1.000
_cell.length_c   1.000
_cell.angle_alpha   90.00
_cell.angle_beta   90.00
_cell.angle_gamma   90.00
#
_symmetry.space_group_name_H-M   'P 1'
#
loop_
_entity.id
_entity.type
_entity.pdbx_description
1 polymer ?
#
loop_
_entity_poly.entity_id
_entity_poly.type
_entity_poly.pdbx_seq_one_letter_code
_entity_poly.pdbx_strand_id
1 'polypeptide(L)'
;MAPSKKIKQQPQPSSPSQSTALGLSAFHERRRVLEEEHEWLLKQIQRKRKELKKFLDEIRSVATEMFAQASPIYQKLMELDTEIHDLFEQIFTTRKLGKKSQQDITKVYRNLQFMGMISPKFDQDEDEDDEELDEMFNDTSEDNFFNKNAHYSPENESSQFTSESAYKSPESKQIRQTFLKLASLFHPDKVTDEETQMRHNEIMKEVNRAYQEGDIARLLELERQHHLQEEIDFDNSSKSDIEKACNRREKDNQLLKTQYENLKRELRLARNTPEGEMVKDYRACQKEGIDPIEEILSEMKGQLELIENIRDFVRDFLDKKITIQQFLKGPSLMRKATAEEEEEMFEMLLENLLGLK
;
A
#
# COMPACT_ATOMS: atom_id res chain seq x y z
N MET A 1 -28.75 47.16 93.93
CA MET A 1 -28.53 47.56 92.52
C MET A 1 -28.15 46.33 91.72
N ALA A 2 -28.93 46.04 90.68
CA ALA A 2 -28.59 45.08 89.62
C ALA A 2 -27.44 45.65 88.73
N PRO A 3 -26.92 44.94 87.69
CA PRO A 3 -27.28 43.61 87.21
C PRO A 3 -26.10 42.68 86.79
N SER A 4 -26.43 41.39 86.82
CA SER A 4 -26.04 40.30 85.91
C SER A 4 -25.46 40.72 84.54
N LYS A 5 -24.29 40.16 84.19
CA LYS A 5 -23.84 40.05 82.79
C LYS A 5 -23.74 38.58 82.40
N LYS A 6 -24.66 38.15 81.54
CA LYS A 6 -24.67 36.86 80.84
C LYS A 6 -23.40 36.72 80.01
N ILE A 7 -22.66 35.64 80.20
CA ILE A 7 -21.66 35.16 79.24
C ILE A 7 -22.43 34.64 78.02
N LYS A 8 -22.31 35.36 76.90
CA LYS A 8 -22.92 35.01 75.63
C LYS A 8 -22.00 34.00 74.94
N GLN A 9 -22.39 32.73 74.90
CA GLN A 9 -21.79 31.74 74.01
C GLN A 9 -21.96 32.25 72.57
N GLN A 10 -20.84 32.44 71.86
CA GLN A 10 -20.85 32.65 70.41
C GLN A 10 -21.14 31.30 69.74
N PRO A 11 -22.13 31.20 68.84
CA PRO A 11 -22.27 30.05 67.99
C PRO A 11 -21.15 30.06 66.95
N GLN A 12 -20.45 28.93 66.82
CA GLN A 12 -19.53 28.66 65.72
C GLN A 12 -20.30 28.74 64.38
N PRO A 13 -19.81 29.44 63.35
CA PRO A 13 -20.39 29.37 62.03
C PRO A 13 -19.95 28.06 61.36
N SER A 14 -20.85 27.08 61.36
CA SER A 14 -20.77 25.91 60.50
C SER A 14 -21.15 26.28 59.07
N SER A 15 -20.16 26.41 58.18
CA SER A 15 -20.42 26.39 56.73
C SER A 15 -19.19 25.96 55.91
N PRO A 16 -19.04 24.65 55.63
CA PRO A 16 -18.09 24.13 54.63
C PRO A 16 -18.73 23.74 53.28
N SER A 17 -19.97 24.16 52.99
CA SER A 17 -20.79 23.54 51.93
C SER A 17 -20.75 24.19 50.55
N GLN A 18 -20.40 25.48 50.40
CA GLN A 18 -20.50 26.17 49.09
C GLN A 18 -19.26 26.00 48.18
N SER A 19 -18.05 26.01 48.73
CA SER A 19 -16.81 25.82 47.95
C SER A 19 -16.66 24.38 47.44
N THR A 20 -17.12 23.41 48.21
CA THR A 20 -17.11 21.99 47.85
C THR A 20 -18.10 21.69 46.70
N ALA A 21 -19.27 22.34 46.71
CA ALA A 21 -20.27 22.20 45.65
C ALA A 21 -19.81 22.77 44.29
N LEU A 22 -19.18 23.96 44.30
CA LEU A 22 -18.58 24.57 43.09
C LEU A 22 -17.40 23.75 42.54
N GLY A 23 -16.61 23.13 43.44
CA GLY A 23 -15.56 22.21 43.07
C GLY A 23 -16.11 21.00 42.33
N LEU A 24 -17.11 20.32 42.90
CA LEU A 24 -17.75 19.14 42.30
C LEU A 24 -18.36 19.44 40.92
N SER A 25 -19.04 20.58 40.75
CA SER A 25 -19.59 20.97 39.44
C SER A 25 -18.52 21.10 38.36
N ALA A 26 -17.32 21.59 38.69
CA ALA A 26 -16.21 21.69 37.75
C ALA A 26 -15.64 20.31 37.34
N PHE A 27 -15.64 19.32 38.24
CA PHE A 27 -15.23 17.96 37.90
C PHE A 27 -16.25 17.24 37.01
N HIS A 28 -17.54 17.44 37.26
CA HIS A 28 -18.60 16.88 36.41
C HIS A 28 -18.55 17.48 35.00
N GLU A 29 -18.28 18.78 34.86
CA GLU A 29 -18.12 19.43 33.55
C GLU A 29 -16.89 18.91 32.81
N ARG A 30 -15.72 18.81 33.48
CA ARG A 30 -14.51 18.23 32.87
C ARG A 30 -14.75 16.79 32.39
N ARG A 31 -15.45 15.97 33.18
CA ARG A 31 -15.80 14.60 32.80
C ARG A 31 -16.66 14.57 31.54
N ARG A 32 -17.70 15.41 31.52
CA ARG A 32 -18.62 15.51 30.37
C ARG A 32 -17.87 15.84 29.08
N VAL A 33 -16.99 16.85 29.13
CA VAL A 33 -16.17 17.23 27.96
C VAL A 33 -15.27 16.07 27.51
N LEU A 34 -14.65 15.36 28.44
CA LEU A 34 -13.81 14.19 28.12
C LEU A 34 -14.64 13.03 27.51
N GLU A 35 -15.88 12.84 27.95
CA GLU A 35 -16.80 11.83 27.38
C GLU A 35 -17.27 12.22 25.97
N GLU A 36 -17.64 13.48 25.76
CA GLU A 36 -18.00 14.00 24.43
C GLU A 36 -16.82 13.86 23.44
N GLU A 37 -15.61 14.19 23.87
CA GLU A 37 -14.39 13.99 23.09
C GLU A 37 -14.13 12.50 22.80
N HIS A 38 -14.33 11.63 23.79
CA HIS A 38 -14.16 10.19 23.65
C HIS A 38 -15.08 9.62 22.57
N GLU A 39 -16.38 9.92 22.65
CA GLU A 39 -17.36 9.46 21.67
C GLU A 39 -17.09 10.01 20.28
N TRP A 40 -16.63 11.26 20.19
CA TRP A 40 -16.23 11.86 18.92
C TRP A 40 -15.03 11.11 18.31
N LEU A 41 -13.99 10.83 19.09
CA LEU A 41 -12.79 10.12 18.64
C LEU A 41 -13.14 8.70 18.15
N LEU A 42 -13.96 7.96 18.89
CA LEU A 42 -14.41 6.62 18.47
C LEU A 42 -15.12 6.67 17.10
N LYS A 43 -16.04 7.63 16.91
CA LYS A 43 -16.75 7.81 15.63
C LYS A 43 -15.78 8.16 14.49
N GLN A 44 -14.80 9.03 14.74
CA GLN A 44 -13.82 9.41 13.72
C GLN A 44 -12.89 8.25 13.34
N ILE A 45 -12.43 7.47 14.31
CA ILE A 45 -11.61 6.27 14.08
C ILE A 45 -12.38 5.26 13.26
N GLN A 46 -13.63 4.95 13.64
CA GLN A 46 -14.49 4.04 12.87
C GLN A 46 -14.69 4.53 11.42
N ARG A 47 -14.95 5.83 11.22
CA ARG A 47 -15.09 6.42 9.89
C ARG A 47 -13.80 6.29 9.07
N LYS A 48 -12.65 6.62 9.65
CA LYS A 48 -11.35 6.54 8.96
C LYS A 48 -10.95 5.12 8.61
N ARG A 49 -11.23 4.15 9.47
CA ARG A 49 -11.02 2.74 9.15
C ARG A 49 -11.88 2.26 7.99
N LYS A 50 -13.17 2.62 7.98
CA LYS A 50 -14.05 2.30 6.84
C LYS A 50 -13.53 2.95 5.55
N GLU A 51 -13.06 4.19 5.61
CA GLU A 51 -12.45 4.89 4.47
C GLU A 51 -11.19 4.18 3.97
N LEU A 52 -10.28 3.79 4.87
CA LEU A 52 -9.06 3.06 4.53
C LEU A 52 -9.39 1.69 3.92
N LYS A 53 -10.26 0.91 4.56
CA LYS A 53 -10.68 -0.39 4.06
C LYS A 53 -11.31 -0.29 2.66
N LYS A 54 -12.26 0.64 2.48
CA LYS A 54 -12.89 0.87 1.18
C LYS A 54 -11.85 1.20 0.11
N PHE A 55 -10.87 2.04 0.43
CA PHE A 55 -9.83 2.41 -0.50
C PHE A 55 -8.93 1.22 -0.87
N LEU A 56 -8.53 0.40 0.09
CA LEU A 56 -7.72 -0.81 -0.16
C LEU A 56 -8.49 -1.86 -0.96
N ASP A 57 -9.77 -2.06 -0.67
CA ASP A 57 -10.63 -2.98 -1.42
C ASP A 57 -10.79 -2.51 -2.88
N GLU A 58 -10.86 -1.19 -3.09
CA GLU A 58 -10.93 -0.60 -4.43
C GLU A 58 -9.62 -0.74 -5.21
N ILE A 59 -8.46 -0.51 -4.58
CA ILE A 59 -7.15 -0.81 -5.18
C ILE A 59 -7.11 -2.26 -5.66
N ARG A 60 -7.52 -3.21 -4.81
CA ARG A 60 -7.55 -4.63 -5.16
C ARG A 60 -8.51 -4.92 -6.30
N SER A 61 -9.69 -4.30 -6.31
CA SER A 61 -10.68 -4.49 -7.36
C SER A 61 -10.14 -4.04 -8.72
N VAL A 62 -9.61 -2.81 -8.80
CA VAL A 62 -9.07 -2.26 -10.06
C VAL A 62 -7.89 -3.11 -10.54
N ALA A 63 -6.97 -3.48 -9.64
CA ALA A 63 -5.83 -4.33 -9.98
C ALA A 63 -6.26 -5.72 -10.49
N THR A 64 -7.26 -6.34 -9.85
CA THR A 64 -7.78 -7.65 -10.24
C THR A 64 -8.45 -7.59 -11.61
N GLU A 65 -9.23 -6.54 -11.86
CA GLU A 65 -9.91 -6.32 -13.13
C GLU A 65 -8.90 -6.11 -14.27
N MET A 66 -7.93 -5.20 -14.08
CA MET A 66 -6.87 -4.93 -15.04
C MET A 66 -6.09 -6.22 -15.36
N PHE A 67 -5.67 -6.96 -14.33
CA PHE A 67 -4.94 -8.22 -14.52
C PHE A 67 -5.76 -9.27 -15.28
N ALA A 68 -7.04 -9.44 -14.94
CA ALA A 68 -7.91 -10.41 -15.59
C ALA A 68 -8.09 -10.11 -17.08
N GLN A 69 -8.21 -8.83 -17.46
CA GLN A 69 -8.38 -8.43 -18.85
C GLN A 69 -7.07 -8.41 -19.63
N ALA A 70 -5.95 -8.04 -19.00
CA ALA A 70 -4.64 -8.00 -19.64
C ALA A 70 -3.99 -9.39 -19.78
N SER A 71 -4.32 -10.34 -18.90
CA SER A 71 -3.70 -11.67 -18.85
C SER A 71 -3.72 -12.43 -20.19
N PRO A 72 -4.83 -12.48 -20.97
CA PRO A 72 -4.83 -13.12 -22.28
C PRO A 72 -3.91 -12.46 -23.31
N ILE A 73 -3.75 -11.13 -23.25
CA ILE A 73 -2.85 -10.41 -24.16
C ILE A 73 -1.40 -10.73 -23.81
N TYR A 74 -1.06 -10.70 -22.51
CA TYR A 74 0.28 -11.08 -22.03
C TYR A 74 0.64 -12.53 -22.41
N GLN A 75 -0.30 -13.47 -22.28
CA GLN A 75 -0.05 -14.86 -22.69
C GLN A 75 0.29 -14.95 -24.18
N LYS A 76 -0.47 -14.28 -25.04
CA LYS A 76 -0.18 -14.24 -26.48
C LYS A 76 1.15 -13.58 -26.79
N LEU A 77 1.51 -12.49 -26.09
CA LEU A 77 2.81 -11.84 -26.25
C LEU A 77 3.96 -12.82 -25.95
N MET A 78 3.88 -13.58 -24.84
CA MET A 78 4.90 -14.58 -24.49
C MET A 78 4.96 -15.75 -25.49
N GLU A 79 3.82 -16.18 -26.01
CA GLU A 79 3.76 -17.22 -27.06
C GLU A 79 4.44 -16.75 -28.34
N LEU A 80 4.15 -15.53 -28.79
CA LEU A 80 4.77 -14.95 -29.98
C LEU A 80 6.27 -14.71 -29.80
N ASP A 81 6.68 -14.24 -28.61
CA ASP A 81 8.09 -14.06 -28.27
C ASP A 81 8.87 -15.36 -28.40
N THR A 82 8.35 -16.44 -27.79
CA THR A 82 8.91 -17.79 -27.89
C THR A 82 8.96 -18.27 -29.34
N GLU A 83 7.88 -18.05 -30.10
CA GLU A 83 7.81 -18.43 -31.50
C GLU A 83 8.84 -17.69 -32.36
N ILE A 84 9.05 -16.39 -32.15
CA ILE A 84 10.06 -15.62 -32.87
C ILE A 84 11.46 -16.18 -32.57
N HIS A 85 11.75 -16.48 -31.32
CA HIS A 85 13.01 -17.11 -30.94
C HIS A 85 13.23 -18.46 -31.64
N ASP A 86 12.20 -19.31 -31.68
CA ASP A 86 12.27 -20.61 -32.35
C ASP A 86 12.45 -20.47 -33.87
N LEU A 87 11.84 -19.46 -34.48
CA LEU A 87 12.03 -19.17 -35.91
C LEU A 87 13.48 -18.74 -36.20
N PHE A 88 14.08 -17.88 -35.39
CA PHE A 88 15.48 -17.51 -35.54
C PHE A 88 16.41 -18.71 -35.36
N GLU A 89 16.18 -19.55 -34.35
CA GLU A 89 16.94 -20.78 -34.15
C GLU A 89 16.85 -21.73 -35.36
N GLN A 90 15.65 -21.88 -35.93
CA GLN A 90 15.47 -22.64 -37.17
C GLN A 90 16.20 -22.03 -38.36
N ILE A 91 16.21 -20.70 -38.50
CA ILE A 91 16.95 -20.00 -39.57
C ILE A 91 18.46 -20.30 -39.45
N PHE A 92 19.02 -20.25 -38.24
CA PHE A 92 20.45 -20.49 -38.01
C PHE A 92 20.85 -21.96 -38.20
N THR A 93 19.98 -22.91 -37.83
CA THR A 93 20.31 -24.35 -37.88
C THR A 93 20.02 -25.01 -39.23
N THR A 94 18.90 -24.67 -39.87
CA THR A 94 18.41 -25.40 -41.06
C THR A 94 18.87 -24.80 -42.38
N ARG A 95 19.20 -23.51 -42.41
CA ARG A 95 19.54 -22.79 -43.65
C ARG A 95 21.04 -22.73 -43.86
N LYS A 96 21.52 -23.20 -45.01
CA LYS A 96 22.90 -22.98 -45.45
C LYS A 96 23.11 -21.52 -45.86
N LEU A 97 23.36 -20.67 -44.87
CA LEU A 97 23.69 -19.25 -45.04
C LEU A 97 25.21 -19.08 -45.22
N GLY A 98 25.61 -18.06 -45.98
CA GLY A 98 27.02 -17.63 -46.02
C GLY A 98 27.38 -16.87 -44.74
N LYS A 99 28.66 -16.89 -44.33
CA LYS A 99 29.14 -16.26 -43.08
C LYS A 99 28.62 -14.82 -42.87
N LYS A 100 28.75 -13.97 -43.90
CA LYS A 100 28.29 -12.58 -43.86
C LYS A 100 26.78 -12.47 -43.63
N SER A 101 26.00 -13.28 -44.36
CA SER A 101 24.55 -13.31 -44.21
C SER A 101 24.10 -13.79 -42.83
N GLN A 102 24.83 -14.73 -42.24
CA GLN A 102 24.56 -15.21 -40.89
C GLN A 102 24.82 -14.10 -39.86
N GLN A 103 25.96 -13.41 -39.94
CA GLN A 103 26.26 -12.24 -39.09
C GLN A 103 25.22 -11.14 -39.23
N ASP A 104 24.81 -10.79 -40.45
CA ASP A 104 23.80 -9.75 -40.68
C ASP A 104 22.44 -10.12 -40.02
N ILE A 105 22.04 -11.40 -40.08
CA ILE A 105 20.80 -11.89 -39.44
C ILE A 105 20.94 -11.90 -37.91
N THR A 106 22.10 -12.30 -37.37
CA THR A 106 22.40 -12.23 -35.93
C THR A 106 22.29 -10.79 -35.43
N LYS A 107 22.81 -9.81 -36.16
CA LYS A 107 22.67 -8.38 -35.82
C LYS A 107 21.21 -7.95 -35.77
N VAL A 108 20.37 -8.38 -36.73
CA VAL A 108 18.93 -8.10 -36.70
C VAL A 108 18.27 -8.71 -35.46
N TYR A 109 18.59 -9.97 -35.14
CA TYR A 109 18.06 -10.65 -33.97
C TYR A 109 18.44 -9.94 -32.65
N ARG A 110 19.72 -9.59 -32.48
CA ARG A 110 20.21 -8.82 -31.32
C ARG A 110 19.58 -7.42 -31.25
N ASN A 111 19.39 -6.75 -32.38
CA ASN A 111 18.70 -5.46 -32.41
C ASN A 111 17.24 -5.56 -31.96
N LEU A 112 16.51 -6.61 -32.36
CA LEU A 112 15.13 -6.83 -31.89
C LEU A 112 15.09 -7.05 -30.37
N GLN A 113 16.07 -7.75 -29.81
CA GLN A 113 16.22 -7.91 -28.36
C GLN A 113 16.56 -6.59 -27.67
N PHE A 114 17.51 -5.83 -28.21
CA PHE A 114 17.96 -4.55 -27.66
C PHE A 114 16.84 -3.51 -27.66
N MET A 115 16.02 -3.47 -28.71
CA MET A 115 14.84 -2.61 -28.81
C MET A 115 13.68 -3.05 -27.90
N GLY A 116 13.80 -4.18 -27.21
CA GLY A 116 12.74 -4.72 -26.34
C GLY A 116 11.55 -5.29 -27.09
N MET A 117 11.67 -5.54 -28.40
CA MET A 117 10.60 -6.13 -29.22
C MET A 117 10.43 -7.63 -28.98
N ILE A 118 11.52 -8.28 -28.58
CA ILE A 118 11.55 -9.67 -28.10
C ILE A 118 12.45 -9.77 -26.88
N SER A 119 12.26 -10.80 -26.07
CA SER A 119 13.01 -11.03 -24.85
C SER A 119 14.51 -11.27 -25.14
N PRO A 120 15.43 -10.80 -24.28
CA PRO A 120 16.84 -11.13 -24.42
C PRO A 120 17.06 -12.63 -24.15
N LYS A 121 17.69 -13.34 -25.10
CA LYS A 121 18.31 -14.65 -24.85
C LYS A 121 19.77 -14.41 -24.46
N PHE A 122 20.06 -14.66 -23.19
CA PHE A 122 21.42 -14.77 -22.69
C PHE A 122 21.95 -16.14 -23.12
N ASP A 123 22.50 -16.20 -24.33
CA ASP A 123 23.23 -17.39 -24.75
C ASP A 123 24.49 -17.49 -23.88
N GLN A 124 24.73 -18.66 -23.27
CA GLN A 124 25.84 -18.88 -22.34
C GLN A 124 27.21 -19.00 -23.02
N ASP A 125 27.31 -18.83 -24.35
CA ASP A 125 28.46 -19.29 -25.14
C ASP A 125 29.06 -18.26 -26.13
N GLU A 126 28.77 -16.96 -26.02
CA GLU A 126 29.34 -15.95 -26.94
C GLU A 126 30.25 -14.92 -26.22
N ASP A 127 31.37 -15.39 -25.66
CA ASP A 127 32.48 -14.56 -25.16
C ASP A 127 33.49 -14.15 -26.28
N GLU A 128 33.18 -14.35 -27.58
CA GLU A 128 34.19 -14.17 -28.65
C GLU A 128 33.96 -13.02 -29.65
N ASP A 129 32.82 -12.32 -29.66
CA ASP A 129 32.55 -11.26 -30.66
C ASP A 129 32.18 -9.89 -30.04
N ASP A 130 32.58 -9.61 -28.79
CA ASP A 130 32.28 -8.36 -28.08
C ASP A 130 33.34 -7.26 -28.30
N GLU A 131 34.07 -7.27 -29.43
CA GLU A 131 35.00 -6.18 -29.78
C GLU A 131 34.28 -4.95 -30.37
N GLU A 132 33.07 -5.08 -30.94
CA GLU A 132 32.33 -3.95 -31.55
C GLU A 132 31.53 -3.11 -30.53
N LEU A 133 31.09 -3.69 -29.42
CA LEU A 133 30.33 -2.96 -28.37
C LEU A 133 31.26 -2.17 -27.45
N ASP A 134 32.50 -2.63 -27.25
CA ASP A 134 33.52 -1.97 -26.43
C ASP A 134 34.10 -0.71 -27.12
N GLU A 135 33.98 -0.59 -28.45
CA GLU A 135 34.39 0.60 -29.20
C GLU A 135 33.39 1.76 -29.12
N MET A 136 32.08 1.50 -28.93
CA MET A 136 31.06 2.56 -28.80
C MET A 136 31.02 3.22 -27.42
N PHE A 137 31.55 2.55 -26.39
CA PHE A 137 31.57 3.07 -25.01
C PHE A 137 32.96 3.61 -24.57
N ASN A 138 34.01 3.44 -25.38
CA ASN A 138 35.37 3.84 -25.00
C ASN A 138 35.81 5.26 -25.42
N ASP A 139 34.98 6.04 -26.13
CA ASP A 139 35.32 7.44 -26.51
C ASP A 139 34.50 8.50 -25.76
N THR A 140 34.14 8.24 -24.50
CA THR A 140 33.68 9.30 -23.60
C THR A 140 34.45 9.23 -22.30
N SER A 141 35.54 9.99 -22.29
CA SER A 141 36.31 10.45 -21.15
C SER A 141 35.49 10.57 -19.86
N GLU A 142 35.95 9.82 -18.84
CA GLU A 142 35.93 10.12 -17.41
C GLU A 142 34.67 10.80 -16.85
N ASP A 143 33.70 10.01 -16.39
CA ASP A 143 33.07 10.28 -15.10
C ASP A 143 32.48 9.02 -14.44
N ASN A 144 33.03 8.71 -13.28
CA ASN A 144 32.64 7.62 -12.38
C ASN A 144 31.20 7.82 -11.86
N PHE A 145 30.19 7.16 -12.46
CA PHE A 145 28.82 7.19 -11.89
C PHE A 145 28.17 5.82 -11.62
N PHE A 146 28.75 4.69 -12.01
CA PHE A 146 28.10 3.37 -11.82
C PHE A 146 28.83 2.37 -10.92
N ASN A 147 29.95 2.72 -10.29
CA ASN A 147 30.69 1.79 -9.43
C ASN A 147 30.46 2.04 -7.93
N LYS A 148 29.23 1.77 -7.45
CA LYS A 148 28.98 1.53 -6.03
C LYS A 148 27.71 0.72 -5.76
N ASN A 149 27.77 -0.59 -6.04
CA ASN A 149 27.28 -1.67 -5.15
C ASN A 149 27.06 -2.96 -5.93
N ALA A 150 28.07 -3.83 -5.94
CA ALA A 150 27.86 -5.26 -6.13
C ALA A 150 28.93 -6.02 -5.34
N HIS A 151 28.70 -6.15 -4.03
CA HIS A 151 29.34 -7.20 -3.23
C HIS A 151 28.23 -7.92 -2.46
N TYR A 152 27.66 -8.94 -3.09
CA TYR A 152 26.88 -9.95 -2.39
C TYR A 152 27.64 -11.27 -2.50
N SER A 153 28.16 -11.74 -1.36
CA SER A 153 28.34 -13.16 -1.11
C SER A 153 27.18 -13.66 -0.24
N PRO A 154 26.75 -14.92 -0.40
CA PRO A 154 25.51 -15.43 0.17
C PRO A 154 25.77 -16.12 1.50
N GLU A 155 25.29 -15.54 2.60
CA GLU A 155 25.18 -16.24 3.88
C GLU A 155 23.78 -16.07 4.45
N ASN A 156 22.96 -17.09 4.17
CA ASN A 156 22.15 -17.83 5.13
C ASN A 156 21.78 -17.10 6.45
N GLU A 157 20.71 -16.30 6.41
CA GLU A 157 19.86 -16.10 7.58
C GLU A 157 18.39 -16.31 7.20
N SER A 158 17.92 -17.51 7.51
CA SER A 158 16.53 -17.78 7.82
C SER A 158 16.13 -17.02 9.09
N SER A 159 16.02 -15.70 9.00
CA SER A 159 15.51 -14.84 10.05
C SER A 159 14.03 -14.59 9.75
N GLN A 160 13.26 -15.60 10.12
CA GLN A 160 11.86 -15.54 10.56
C GLN A 160 11.45 -14.11 10.94
N PHE A 161 10.68 -13.46 10.07
CA PHE A 161 10.05 -12.17 10.32
C PHE A 161 8.90 -12.36 11.31
N THR A 162 9.24 -12.75 12.54
CA THR A 162 8.32 -12.67 13.68
C THR A 162 8.22 -11.22 14.10
N SER A 163 6.97 -10.77 14.16
CA SER A 163 6.49 -9.46 14.54
C SER A 163 6.85 -9.06 15.99
N GLU A 164 8.13 -8.98 16.35
CA GLU A 164 8.55 -8.83 17.75
C GLU A 164 8.85 -7.37 18.16
N SER A 165 8.89 -6.45 17.19
CA SER A 165 9.15 -5.02 17.44
C SER A 165 7.89 -4.22 17.85
N ALA A 166 6.68 -4.68 17.49
CA ALA A 166 5.42 -3.96 17.74
C ALA A 166 5.00 -3.92 19.24
N TYR A 167 5.59 -4.76 20.09
CA TYR A 167 5.17 -4.92 21.49
C TYR A 167 5.82 -3.97 22.51
N LYS A 168 6.63 -2.99 22.06
CA LYS A 168 7.36 -2.07 22.96
C LYS A 168 6.80 -0.65 23.06
N SER A 169 5.79 -0.30 22.27
CA SER A 169 5.16 1.02 22.38
C SER A 169 4.28 1.13 23.65
N PRO A 170 4.13 2.33 24.25
CA PRO A 170 3.19 2.53 25.35
C PRO A 170 1.74 2.16 24.96
N GLU A 171 1.41 2.30 23.67
CA GLU A 171 0.10 1.92 23.11
C GLU A 171 -0.16 0.42 23.16
N SER A 172 0.83 -0.40 22.76
CA SER A 172 0.67 -1.87 22.77
C SER A 172 0.58 -2.43 24.18
N LYS A 173 1.22 -1.78 25.16
CA LYS A 173 1.05 -2.10 26.58
C LYS A 173 -0.38 -1.83 27.06
N GLN A 174 -0.97 -0.71 26.67
CA GLN A 174 -2.33 -0.33 27.08
C GLN A 174 -3.39 -1.19 26.37
N ILE A 175 -3.20 -1.51 25.08
CA ILE A 175 -4.01 -2.49 24.32
C ILE A 175 -3.98 -3.87 25.00
N ARG A 176 -2.80 -4.33 25.42
CA ARG A 176 -2.67 -5.59 26.15
C ARG A 176 -3.37 -5.55 27.50
N GLN A 177 -3.31 -4.44 28.23
CA GLN A 177 -3.99 -4.30 29.52
C GLN A 177 -5.51 -4.34 29.38
N THR A 178 -6.09 -3.62 28.42
CA THR A 178 -7.54 -3.66 28.17
C THR A 178 -7.99 -5.03 27.69
N PHE A 179 -7.22 -5.68 26.81
CA PHE A 179 -7.44 -7.06 26.39
C PHE A 179 -7.46 -8.03 27.58
N LEU A 180 -6.45 -7.99 28.47
CA LEU A 180 -6.37 -8.89 29.62
C LEU A 180 -7.55 -8.68 30.59
N LYS A 181 -8.00 -7.43 30.78
CA LYS A 181 -9.20 -7.15 31.58
C LYS A 181 -10.44 -7.80 30.96
N LEU A 182 -10.68 -7.58 29.68
CA LEU A 182 -11.81 -8.16 28.94
C LEU A 182 -11.75 -9.70 28.97
N ALA A 183 -10.58 -10.27 28.70
CA ALA A 183 -10.35 -11.72 28.73
C ALA A 183 -10.55 -12.31 30.12
N SER A 184 -10.15 -11.62 31.18
CA SER A 184 -10.37 -12.08 32.54
C SER A 184 -11.85 -12.21 32.92
N LEU A 185 -12.73 -11.44 32.27
CA LEU A 185 -14.15 -11.35 32.61
C LEU A 185 -15.02 -12.21 31.69
N PHE A 186 -14.70 -12.25 30.40
CA PHE A 186 -15.47 -12.94 29.36
C PHE A 186 -14.88 -14.29 28.94
N HIS A 187 -13.91 -14.86 29.68
CA HIS A 187 -13.38 -16.17 29.34
C HIS A 187 -14.50 -17.24 29.35
N PRO A 188 -14.68 -18.03 28.28
CA PRO A 188 -15.77 -19.01 28.18
C PRO A 188 -15.67 -20.10 29.25
N ASP A 189 -14.46 -20.45 29.71
CA ASP A 189 -14.24 -21.47 30.75
C ASP A 189 -14.68 -21.05 32.17
N LYS A 190 -15.05 -19.78 32.38
CA LYS A 190 -15.47 -19.30 33.71
C LYS A 190 -16.96 -19.48 33.98
N VAL A 191 -17.74 -19.95 33.00
CA VAL A 191 -19.20 -20.07 33.12
C VAL A 191 -19.68 -21.46 32.72
N THR A 192 -20.56 -22.04 33.54
CA THR A 192 -21.08 -23.41 33.38
C THR A 192 -22.44 -23.45 32.68
N ASP A 193 -23.07 -22.29 32.48
CA ASP A 193 -24.34 -22.12 31.78
C ASP A 193 -24.13 -21.99 30.25
N GLU A 194 -24.82 -22.81 29.47
CA GLU A 194 -24.63 -22.93 28.02
C GLU A 194 -24.96 -21.62 27.27
N GLU A 195 -25.99 -20.88 27.68
CA GLU A 195 -26.38 -19.63 27.04
C GLU A 195 -25.35 -18.52 27.32
N THR A 196 -24.89 -18.41 28.56
CA THR A 196 -23.89 -17.43 28.96
C THR A 196 -22.50 -17.75 28.36
N GLN A 197 -22.17 -19.03 28.22
CA GLN A 197 -20.94 -19.48 27.57
C GLN A 197 -20.91 -19.10 26.08
N MET A 198 -22.03 -19.23 25.36
CA MET A 198 -22.13 -18.78 23.96
C MET A 198 -21.90 -17.27 23.85
N ARG A 199 -22.55 -16.46 24.70
CA ARG A 199 -22.37 -15.00 24.72
C ARG A 199 -20.92 -14.61 25.03
N HIS A 200 -20.30 -15.23 26.03
CA HIS A 200 -18.89 -15.00 26.38
C HIS A 200 -17.94 -15.38 25.22
N ASN A 201 -18.24 -16.45 24.49
CA ASN A 201 -17.47 -16.87 23.32
C ASN A 201 -17.55 -15.83 22.19
N GLU A 202 -18.74 -15.33 21.89
CA GLU A 202 -18.92 -14.27 20.88
C GLU A 202 -18.17 -12.99 21.25
N ILE A 203 -18.28 -12.55 22.51
CA ILE A 203 -17.56 -11.38 23.02
C ILE A 203 -16.04 -11.62 22.91
N MET A 204 -15.54 -12.78 23.32
CA MET A 204 -14.11 -13.10 23.24
C MET A 204 -13.58 -13.19 21.81
N LYS A 205 -14.37 -13.69 20.85
CA LYS A 205 -14.00 -13.64 19.43
C LYS A 205 -13.81 -12.20 18.97
N GLU A 206 -14.69 -11.31 19.38
CA GLU A 206 -14.60 -9.90 19.02
C GLU A 206 -13.43 -9.19 19.72
N VAL A 207 -13.19 -9.47 21.00
CA VAL A 207 -12.05 -8.97 21.77
C VAL A 207 -10.72 -9.44 21.15
N ASN A 208 -10.63 -10.71 20.76
CA ASN A 208 -9.45 -11.26 20.10
C ASN A 208 -9.19 -10.59 18.74
N ARG A 209 -10.24 -10.38 17.93
CA ARG A 209 -10.13 -9.66 16.65
C ARG A 209 -9.61 -8.24 16.86
N ALA A 210 -10.21 -7.49 17.77
CA ALA A 210 -9.78 -6.13 18.08
C ALA A 210 -8.33 -6.08 18.60
N TYR A 211 -7.90 -7.06 19.40
CA TYR A 211 -6.52 -7.15 19.86
C TYR A 211 -5.52 -7.44 18.73
N GLN A 212 -5.84 -8.37 17.83
CA GLN A 212 -5.00 -8.70 16.68
C GLN A 212 -4.86 -7.52 15.72
N GLU A 213 -5.93 -6.75 15.52
CA GLU A 213 -5.95 -5.55 14.68
C GLU A 213 -5.32 -4.32 15.36
N GLY A 214 -4.90 -4.42 16.64
CA GLY A 214 -4.39 -3.28 17.41
C GLY A 214 -5.46 -2.21 17.69
N ASP A 215 -6.72 -2.60 17.70
CA ASP A 215 -7.88 -1.71 17.77
C ASP A 215 -8.28 -1.38 19.21
N ILE A 216 -7.63 -0.37 19.81
CA ILE A 216 -8.00 0.11 21.15
C ILE A 216 -9.41 0.70 21.18
N ALA A 217 -9.86 1.34 20.09
CA ALA A 217 -11.18 1.96 20.02
C ALA A 217 -12.28 0.91 20.22
N ARG A 218 -12.16 -0.25 19.54
CA ARG A 218 -13.11 -1.35 19.72
C ARG A 218 -12.97 -2.01 21.08
N LEU A 219 -11.76 -2.18 21.60
CA LEU A 219 -11.56 -2.72 22.97
C LEU A 219 -12.20 -1.84 24.04
N LEU A 220 -12.06 -0.51 23.95
CA LEU A 220 -12.68 0.43 24.89
C LEU A 220 -14.20 0.50 24.70
N GLU A 221 -14.70 0.37 23.47
CA GLU A 221 -16.13 0.30 23.19
C GLU A 221 -16.76 -0.97 23.78
N LEU A 222 -16.08 -2.12 23.70
CA LEU A 222 -16.51 -3.37 24.34
C LEU A 222 -16.46 -3.27 25.87
N GLU A 223 -15.42 -2.65 26.42
CA GLU A 223 -15.34 -2.36 27.86
C GLU A 223 -16.55 -1.54 28.33
N ARG A 224 -16.98 -0.55 27.54
CA ARG A 224 -18.17 0.27 27.82
C ARG A 224 -19.48 -0.50 27.68
N GLN A 225 -19.69 -1.21 26.55
CA GLN A 225 -20.94 -1.93 26.26
C GLN A 225 -21.27 -2.97 27.33
N HIS A 226 -20.24 -3.56 27.92
CA HIS A 226 -20.37 -4.56 28.97
C HIS A 226 -20.31 -4.00 30.40
N HIS A 227 -20.43 -2.67 30.57
CA HIS A 227 -20.42 -1.98 31.87
C HIS A 227 -19.23 -2.36 32.76
N LEU A 228 -18.08 -2.71 32.16
CA LEU A 228 -16.86 -3.08 32.89
C LEU A 228 -16.16 -1.88 33.50
N GLN A 229 -16.51 -0.70 33.03
CA GLN A 229 -16.19 0.53 33.72
C GLN A 229 -17.14 0.59 34.92
N GLU A 230 -16.59 0.42 36.13
CA GLU A 230 -17.32 0.65 37.38
C GLU A 230 -18.19 1.90 37.20
N GLU A 231 -19.51 1.73 37.21
CA GLU A 231 -20.44 2.85 37.34
C GLU A 231 -20.17 3.45 38.72
N ILE A 232 -19.23 4.39 38.76
CA ILE A 232 -18.98 5.21 39.93
C ILE A 232 -20.33 5.89 40.20
N ASP A 233 -20.97 5.58 41.32
CA ASP A 233 -22.20 6.24 41.73
C ASP A 233 -21.88 7.71 42.02
N PHE A 234 -21.98 8.54 40.99
CA PHE A 234 -21.39 9.88 40.96
C PHE A 234 -22.08 10.86 41.91
N ASP A 235 -23.30 10.54 42.33
CA ASP A 235 -24.03 11.31 43.34
C ASP A 235 -23.48 11.05 44.76
N ASN A 236 -22.84 9.89 44.98
CA ASN A 236 -22.27 9.46 46.27
C ASN A 236 -20.73 9.34 46.28
N SER A 237 -20.07 9.61 45.16
CA SER A 237 -18.64 9.35 44.99
C SER A 237 -17.75 10.48 45.49
N SER A 238 -16.61 10.11 46.07
CA SER A 238 -15.62 11.09 46.54
C SER A 238 -15.01 11.85 45.36
N LYS A 239 -14.66 13.12 45.59
CA LYS A 239 -13.92 13.98 44.66
C LYS A 239 -12.67 13.28 44.10
N SER A 240 -11.98 12.48 44.92
CA SER A 240 -10.78 11.74 44.52
C SER A 240 -11.07 10.66 43.46
N ASP A 241 -12.24 10.04 43.50
CA ASP A 241 -12.60 8.96 42.58
C ASP A 241 -13.07 9.51 41.23
N ILE A 242 -13.77 10.64 41.23
CA ILE A 242 -14.11 11.40 40.02
C ILE A 242 -12.82 11.87 39.32
N GLU A 243 -11.83 12.34 40.07
CA GLU A 243 -10.54 12.78 39.51
C GLU A 243 -9.74 11.62 38.88
N LYS A 244 -9.71 10.45 39.52
CA LYS A 244 -9.09 9.24 38.94
C LYS A 244 -9.79 8.83 37.63
N ALA A 245 -11.12 8.88 37.59
CA ALA A 245 -11.90 8.56 36.41
C ALA A 245 -11.62 9.52 35.24
N CYS A 246 -11.57 10.84 35.51
CA CYS A 246 -11.19 11.85 34.53
C CYS A 246 -9.77 11.63 34.00
N ASN A 247 -8.80 11.37 34.88
CA ASN A 247 -7.41 11.11 34.48
C ASN A 247 -7.28 9.83 33.64
N ARG A 248 -8.07 8.79 33.92
CA ARG A 248 -8.14 7.58 33.10
C ARG A 248 -8.71 7.90 31.72
N ARG A 249 -9.85 8.60 31.66
CA ARG A 249 -10.50 8.96 30.40
C ARG A 249 -9.62 9.85 29.53
N GLU A 250 -8.87 10.77 30.12
CA GLU A 250 -7.93 11.62 29.41
C GLU A 250 -6.79 10.82 28.76
N LYS A 251 -6.25 9.82 29.46
CA LYS A 251 -5.25 8.89 28.89
C LYS A 251 -5.85 8.08 27.73
N ASP A 252 -7.08 7.60 27.88
CA ASP A 252 -7.77 6.88 26.81
C ASP A 252 -7.99 7.78 25.58
N ASN A 253 -8.39 9.03 25.78
CA ASN A 253 -8.54 10.01 24.68
C ASN A 253 -7.20 10.32 24.00
N GLN A 254 -6.09 10.43 24.75
CA GLN A 254 -4.76 10.60 24.17
C GLN A 254 -4.38 9.42 23.27
N LEU A 255 -4.65 8.20 23.71
CA LEU A 255 -4.38 6.99 22.93
C LEU A 255 -5.25 6.93 21.67
N LEU A 256 -6.54 7.27 21.78
CA LEU A 256 -7.44 7.36 20.62
C LEU A 256 -7.01 8.46 19.63
N LYS A 257 -6.53 9.61 20.11
CA LYS A 257 -5.97 10.66 19.24
C LYS A 257 -4.78 10.14 18.45
N THR A 258 -3.85 9.45 19.09
CA THR A 258 -2.69 8.89 18.37
C THR A 258 -3.12 7.86 17.35
N GLN A 259 -4.07 6.97 17.67
CA GLN A 259 -4.63 6.03 16.69
C GLN A 259 -5.29 6.75 15.51
N TYR A 260 -6.07 7.79 15.77
CA TYR A 260 -6.72 8.57 14.72
C TYR A 260 -5.71 9.23 13.78
N GLU A 261 -4.64 9.81 14.32
CA GLU A 261 -3.56 10.39 13.51
C GLU A 261 -2.75 9.34 12.75
N ASN A 262 -2.52 8.16 13.34
CA ASN A 262 -1.88 7.04 12.65
C ASN A 262 -2.74 6.56 11.46
N LEU A 263 -4.05 6.39 11.64
CA LEU A 263 -4.97 6.05 10.55
C LEU A 263 -4.98 7.10 9.43
N LYS A 264 -4.91 8.39 9.77
CA LYS A 264 -4.77 9.45 8.77
C LYS A 264 -3.46 9.35 8.00
N ARG A 265 -2.36 8.99 8.69
CA ARG A 265 -1.06 8.78 8.05
C ARG A 265 -1.10 7.57 7.12
N GLU A 266 -1.61 6.43 7.57
CA GLU A 266 -1.78 5.21 6.77
C GLU A 266 -2.60 5.48 5.51
N LEU A 267 -3.73 6.19 5.64
CA LEU A 267 -4.56 6.55 4.49
C LEU A 267 -3.81 7.45 3.49
N ARG A 268 -2.97 8.38 3.96
CA ARG A 268 -2.13 9.21 3.09
C ARG A 268 -1.06 8.37 2.40
N LEU A 269 -0.39 7.49 3.13
CA LEU A 269 0.62 6.60 2.57
C LEU A 269 0.00 5.69 1.50
N ALA A 270 -1.12 5.04 1.80
CA ALA A 270 -1.84 4.21 0.84
C ALA A 270 -2.21 4.99 -0.44
N ARG A 271 -2.63 6.25 -0.30
CA ARG A 271 -2.96 7.12 -1.45
C ARG A 271 -1.76 7.59 -2.26
N ASN A 272 -0.56 7.51 -1.72
CA ASN A 272 0.68 7.95 -2.38
C ASN A 272 1.51 6.77 -2.87
N THR A 273 0.93 5.57 -2.88
CA THR A 273 1.49 4.41 -3.58
C THR A 273 1.12 4.49 -5.07
N PRO A 274 1.90 3.86 -5.98
CA PRO A 274 1.55 3.83 -7.41
C PRO A 274 0.18 3.19 -7.63
N GLU A 275 -0.18 2.15 -6.88
CA GLU A 275 -1.51 1.54 -6.93
C GLU A 275 -2.61 2.49 -6.44
N GLY A 276 -2.29 3.33 -5.46
CA GLY A 276 -3.19 4.36 -4.96
C GLY A 276 -3.38 5.53 -5.94
N GLU A 277 -2.35 5.88 -6.72
CA GLU A 277 -2.43 6.85 -7.82
C GLU A 277 -3.24 6.29 -8.98
N MET A 278 -3.01 5.05 -9.37
CA MET A 278 -3.81 4.33 -10.38
C MET A 278 -5.31 4.40 -10.06
N VAL A 279 -5.73 4.20 -8.80
CA VAL A 279 -7.15 4.34 -8.41
C VAL A 279 -7.66 5.78 -8.52
N LYS A 280 -6.82 6.80 -8.28
CA LYS A 280 -7.24 8.20 -8.47
C LYS A 280 -7.46 8.51 -9.94
N ASP A 281 -6.55 8.08 -10.80
CA ASP A 281 -6.62 8.31 -12.24
C ASP A 281 -7.80 7.53 -12.82
N TYR A 282 -7.98 6.29 -12.39
CA TYR A 282 -9.15 5.47 -12.73
C TYR A 282 -10.47 6.19 -12.43
N ARG A 283 -10.60 6.78 -11.22
CA ARG A 283 -11.76 7.57 -10.84
C ARG A 283 -11.91 8.87 -11.62
N ALA A 284 -10.81 9.46 -12.08
CA ALA A 284 -10.85 10.68 -12.89
C ALA A 284 -11.39 10.36 -14.29
N CYS A 285 -10.81 9.36 -14.97
CA CYS A 285 -11.26 8.87 -16.27
C CYS A 285 -12.74 8.46 -16.25
N GLN A 286 -13.16 7.70 -15.23
CA GLN A 286 -14.57 7.29 -15.11
C GLN A 286 -15.56 8.47 -14.99
N LYS A 287 -15.16 9.58 -14.36
CA LYS A 287 -16.03 10.77 -14.28
C LYS A 287 -16.20 11.46 -15.62
N GLU A 288 -15.21 11.34 -16.49
CA GLU A 288 -15.22 11.85 -17.85
C GLU A 288 -15.88 10.86 -18.83
N GLY A 289 -16.28 9.68 -18.34
CA GLY A 289 -16.90 8.61 -19.14
C GLY A 289 -15.90 7.80 -19.96
N ILE A 290 -14.61 7.92 -19.64
CA ILE A 290 -13.52 7.18 -20.27
C ILE A 290 -13.28 5.90 -19.46
N ASP A 291 -13.12 4.78 -20.16
CA ASP A 291 -12.69 3.52 -19.56
C ASP A 291 -11.16 3.41 -19.64
N PRO A 292 -10.43 3.68 -18.54
CA PRO A 292 -8.97 3.67 -18.54
C PRO A 292 -8.40 2.27 -18.74
N ILE A 293 -9.14 1.21 -18.39
CA ILE A 293 -8.67 -0.16 -18.60
C ILE A 293 -8.71 -0.47 -20.10
N GLU A 294 -9.77 -0.10 -20.80
CA GLU A 294 -9.84 -0.33 -22.25
C GLU A 294 -8.78 0.46 -23.02
N GLU A 295 -8.45 1.67 -22.58
CA GLU A 295 -7.36 2.48 -23.18
C GLU A 295 -6.01 1.76 -23.09
N ILE A 296 -5.64 1.30 -21.88
CA ILE A 296 -4.42 0.50 -21.66
C ILE A 296 -4.46 -0.79 -22.49
N LEU A 297 -5.61 -1.48 -22.53
CA LEU A 297 -5.75 -2.71 -23.32
C LEU A 297 -5.63 -2.44 -24.82
N SER A 298 -6.08 -1.29 -25.31
CA SER A 298 -5.94 -0.87 -26.70
C SER A 298 -4.48 -0.68 -27.07
N GLU A 299 -3.69 -0.01 -26.22
CA GLU A 299 -2.25 0.14 -26.40
C GLU A 299 -1.54 -1.23 -26.43
N MET A 300 -1.87 -2.10 -25.47
CA MET A 300 -1.33 -3.46 -25.44
C MET A 300 -1.69 -4.30 -26.68
N LYS A 301 -2.91 -4.15 -27.21
CA LYS A 301 -3.32 -4.79 -28.47
C LYS A 301 -2.48 -4.27 -29.64
N GLY A 302 -2.19 -2.97 -29.70
CA GLY A 302 -1.30 -2.39 -30.72
C GLY A 302 0.12 -2.97 -30.67
N GLN A 303 0.69 -3.12 -29.46
CA GLN A 303 1.97 -3.79 -29.28
C GLN A 303 1.94 -5.27 -29.71
N LEU A 304 0.85 -5.97 -29.39
CA LEU A 304 0.64 -7.35 -29.83
C LEU A 304 0.65 -7.45 -31.36
N GLU A 305 -0.08 -6.58 -32.07
CA GLU A 305 -0.10 -6.54 -33.53
C GLU A 305 1.30 -6.28 -34.11
N LEU A 306 2.09 -5.41 -33.48
CA LEU A 306 3.46 -5.13 -33.91
C LEU A 306 4.36 -6.38 -33.82
N ILE A 307 4.26 -7.12 -32.72
CA ILE A 307 5.02 -8.35 -32.50
C ILE A 307 4.53 -9.48 -33.42
N GLU A 308 3.22 -9.60 -33.67
CA GLU A 308 2.67 -10.52 -34.67
C GLU A 308 3.25 -10.25 -36.07
N ASN A 309 3.36 -8.97 -36.45
CA ASN A 309 3.96 -8.58 -37.72
C ASN A 309 5.45 -8.93 -37.80
N ILE A 310 6.20 -8.82 -36.70
CA ILE A 310 7.60 -9.26 -36.65
C ILE A 310 7.68 -10.77 -36.82
N ARG A 311 6.85 -11.54 -36.09
CA ARG A 311 6.78 -13.00 -36.21
C ARG A 311 6.50 -13.43 -37.64
N ASP A 312 5.51 -12.83 -38.30
CA ASP A 312 5.17 -13.16 -39.68
C ASP A 312 6.27 -12.78 -40.66
N PHE A 313 6.94 -11.64 -40.44
CA PHE A 313 8.08 -11.25 -41.26
C PHE A 313 9.26 -12.23 -41.16
N VAL A 314 9.59 -12.69 -39.94
CA VAL A 314 10.64 -13.69 -39.72
C VAL A 314 10.24 -15.03 -40.32
N ARG A 315 8.97 -15.45 -40.15
CA ARG A 315 8.45 -16.68 -40.76
C ARG A 315 8.49 -16.63 -42.29
N ASP A 316 8.10 -15.52 -42.91
CA ASP A 316 8.14 -15.36 -44.36
C ASP A 316 9.57 -15.44 -44.92
N PHE A 317 10.58 -15.03 -44.13
CA PHE A 317 11.97 -15.22 -44.49
C PHE A 317 12.42 -16.68 -44.40
N LEU A 318 11.98 -17.41 -43.37
CA LEU A 318 12.22 -18.85 -43.24
C LEU A 318 11.57 -19.63 -44.39
N ASP A 319 10.32 -19.28 -44.73
CA ASP A 319 9.53 -19.86 -45.83
C ASP A 319 10.03 -19.47 -47.23
N LYS A 320 11.06 -18.62 -47.33
CA LYS A 320 11.65 -18.09 -48.58
C LYS A 320 10.68 -17.26 -49.42
N LYS A 321 9.65 -16.68 -48.82
CA LYS A 321 8.74 -15.72 -49.48
C LYS A 321 9.41 -14.36 -49.66
N ILE A 322 10.36 -14.02 -48.79
CA ILE A 322 11.17 -12.80 -48.89
C ILE A 322 12.67 -13.12 -49.01
N THR A 323 13.38 -12.23 -49.68
CA THR A 323 14.84 -12.32 -49.88
C THR A 323 15.59 -11.76 -48.68
N ILE A 324 16.88 -12.09 -48.55
CA ILE A 324 17.71 -11.53 -47.48
C ILE A 324 17.83 -10.00 -47.56
N GLN A 325 17.88 -9.42 -48.76
CA GLN A 325 17.90 -7.97 -48.92
C GLN A 325 16.61 -7.31 -48.45
N GLN A 326 15.47 -7.99 -48.57
CA GLN A 326 14.19 -7.52 -48.03
C GLN A 326 14.13 -7.71 -46.52
N PHE A 327 14.65 -8.84 -46.01
CA PHE A 327 14.71 -9.12 -44.59
C PHE A 327 15.53 -8.07 -43.82
N LEU A 328 16.72 -7.74 -44.31
CA LEU A 328 17.61 -6.75 -43.69
C LEU A 328 17.07 -5.31 -43.73
N LYS A 329 16.07 -5.01 -44.57
CA LYS A 329 15.36 -3.72 -44.58
C LYS A 329 14.26 -3.63 -43.51
N GLY A 330 14.01 -4.71 -42.79
CA GLY A 330 13.00 -4.81 -41.75
C GLY A 330 11.55 -4.75 -42.25
N PRO A 331 10.60 -5.02 -41.34
CA PRO A 331 9.16 -4.94 -41.61
C PRO A 331 8.74 -3.54 -42.07
N SER A 332 7.74 -3.48 -42.95
CA SER A 332 7.28 -2.20 -43.52
C SER A 332 6.57 -1.31 -42.50
N LEU A 333 5.99 -1.88 -41.44
CA LEU A 333 5.35 -1.16 -40.35
C LEU A 333 6.37 -0.41 -39.49
N MET A 334 7.47 -1.07 -39.10
CA MET A 334 8.55 -0.48 -38.31
C MET A 334 9.17 0.73 -39.01
N ARG A 335 9.31 0.68 -40.35
CA ARG A 335 9.83 1.80 -41.15
C ARG A 335 8.96 3.07 -41.11
N LYS A 336 7.67 2.96 -40.80
CA LYS A 336 6.78 4.12 -40.65
C LYS A 336 6.83 4.66 -39.23
N ALA A 337 6.75 3.76 -38.24
CA ALA A 337 6.86 4.11 -36.84
C ALA A 337 8.19 4.84 -36.54
N THR A 338 9.32 4.32 -37.00
CA THR A 338 10.62 4.99 -36.79
C THR A 338 10.71 6.36 -37.45
N ALA A 339 10.06 6.56 -38.60
CA ALA A 339 10.10 7.86 -39.28
C ALA A 339 9.24 8.91 -38.56
N GLU A 340 8.08 8.51 -38.04
CA GLU A 340 7.19 9.37 -37.25
C GLU A 340 7.80 9.67 -35.87
N GLU A 341 8.38 8.67 -35.20
CA GLU A 341 9.08 8.82 -33.91
C GLU A 341 10.37 9.65 -34.03
N GLU A 342 11.14 9.48 -35.10
CA GLU A 342 12.31 10.33 -35.39
C GLU A 342 11.89 11.79 -35.61
N GLU A 343 10.77 12.03 -36.29
CA GLU A 343 10.24 13.37 -36.54
C GLU A 343 9.73 14.02 -35.24
N GLU A 344 8.98 13.30 -34.41
CA GLU A 344 8.53 13.76 -33.09
C GLU A 344 9.70 14.00 -32.11
N MET A 345 10.70 13.11 -32.07
CA MET A 345 11.89 13.35 -31.25
C MET A 345 12.68 14.57 -31.72
N PHE A 346 12.76 14.78 -33.04
CA PHE A 346 13.43 15.95 -33.60
C PHE A 346 12.64 17.24 -33.28
N GLU A 347 11.31 17.20 -33.31
CA GLU A 347 10.44 18.29 -32.89
C GLU A 347 10.58 18.60 -31.41
N MET A 348 10.55 17.60 -30.52
CA MET A 348 10.78 17.80 -29.08
C MET A 348 12.18 18.33 -28.76
N LEU A 349 13.21 17.89 -29.50
CA LEU A 349 14.57 18.42 -29.36
C LEU A 349 14.63 19.88 -29.81
N LEU A 350 13.96 20.22 -30.92
CA LEU A 350 13.85 21.57 -31.44
C LEU A 350 13.06 22.50 -30.51
N GLU A 351 11.96 22.05 -29.92
CA GLU A 351 11.18 22.81 -28.93
C GLU A 351 12.01 23.11 -27.68
N ASN A 352 12.76 22.12 -27.19
CA ASN A 352 13.67 22.30 -26.05
C ASN A 352 14.87 23.22 -26.38
N LEU A 353 15.37 23.20 -27.61
CA LEU A 353 16.46 24.08 -28.07
C LEU A 353 15.99 25.53 -28.35
N LEU A 354 14.76 25.70 -28.83
CA LEU A 354 14.19 26.99 -29.20
C LEU A 354 13.49 27.69 -28.02
N GLY A 355 13.30 27.00 -26.89
CA GLY A 355 12.74 27.58 -25.67
C GLY A 355 11.31 28.09 -25.84
N LEU A 356 10.57 27.54 -26.80
CA LEU A 356 9.16 27.87 -27.02
C LEU A 356 8.35 27.00 -26.05
N LYS A 357 7.94 27.59 -24.94
CA LYS A 357 6.86 27.08 -24.08
C LYS A 357 5.54 27.73 -24.43
#